data_AF-A0A0E0H1P1-F1
#
_entry.id   AF-A0A0E0H1P1-F1
#
_cell.length_a   1.000
_cell.length_b   1.000
_cell.length_c   1.000
_cell.angle_alpha   90.00
_cell.angle_beta   90.00
_cell.angle_gamma   90.00
#
_symmetry.space_group_name_H-M   'P 1'
#
loop_
_entity.id
_entity.type
_entity.pdbx_description
1 polymer ?
#
loop_
_entity_poly.entity_id
_entity_poly.type
_entity_poly.pdbx_seq_one_letter_code
_entity_poly.pdbx_strand_id
1 'polypeptide(L)'
;MSGERCAGRPLFGGAISSTFPVRFQVLPRLPHLPPCEAAASRSFTLYCAYRPDVSNIRQVPDHQEVFVDPARDESLIFELLDLKGEVEDGGSALWFLRDIANEHDAGDNLVVEHSGTIELGGLRFGDAPAVAGTAVGQLAISKGRQGREAQNIVRLYLANIRLKNAATDVVITAYEPLLINPLSESASAVAAGPAVPAEQAGCLAMSEIFKLAVMNFNCHQQTPVELEYHAPRIRMTNM
;
A
#
# COMPACT_ATOMS: atom_id res chain seq x y z
N MET A 1 9.07 -8.80 -22.47
CA MET A 1 8.12 -9.18 -21.40
C MET A 1 8.87 -10.10 -20.47
N SER A 2 9.16 -9.64 -19.26
CA SER A 2 9.76 -10.51 -18.24
C SER A 2 8.84 -11.71 -18.04
N GLY A 3 9.40 -12.93 -18.05
CA GLY A 3 8.66 -14.16 -17.73
C GLY A 3 8.39 -14.31 -16.23
N GLU A 4 8.31 -13.19 -15.50
CA GLU A 4 8.12 -13.20 -14.06
C GLU A 4 6.78 -13.84 -13.70
N ARG A 5 6.84 -14.74 -12.73
CA ARG A 5 5.66 -15.48 -12.28
C ARG A 5 4.81 -14.59 -11.38
N CYS A 6 3.61 -14.26 -11.83
CA CYS A 6 2.55 -13.68 -11.02
C CYS A 6 1.62 -14.76 -10.47
N ALA A 7 1.04 -14.52 -9.30
CA ALA A 7 0.06 -15.39 -8.68
C ALA A 7 -1.11 -14.57 -8.14
N GLY A 8 -2.33 -15.07 -8.31
CA GLY A 8 -3.50 -14.56 -7.61
C GLY A 8 -3.37 -14.89 -6.12
N ARG A 9 -3.54 -13.89 -5.26
CA ARG A 9 -3.41 -14.02 -3.82
C ARG A 9 -4.73 -13.68 -3.13
N PRO A 10 -5.22 -14.54 -2.22
CA PRO A 10 -6.32 -14.18 -1.35
C PRO A 10 -5.85 -13.13 -0.35
N LEU A 11 -6.66 -12.11 -0.16
CA LEU A 11 -6.49 -11.04 0.82
C LEU A 11 -7.68 -11.05 1.77
N PHE A 12 -7.46 -10.67 3.02
CA PHE A 12 -8.45 -10.52 4.08
C PHE A 12 -9.30 -11.78 4.26
N GLY A 13 -8.62 -12.91 4.50
CA GLY A 13 -9.29 -14.20 4.66
C GLY A 13 -9.92 -14.75 3.37
N GLY A 14 -9.60 -14.19 2.20
CA GLY A 14 -10.12 -14.60 0.90
C GLY A 14 -11.35 -13.82 0.43
N ALA A 15 -11.82 -12.83 1.20
CA ALA A 15 -12.90 -11.94 0.78
C ALA A 15 -12.52 -11.14 -0.47
N ILE A 16 -11.23 -10.84 -0.62
CA ILE A 16 -10.66 -10.12 -1.75
C ILE A 16 -9.57 -10.98 -2.40
N SER A 17 -9.32 -10.79 -3.69
CA SER A 17 -8.11 -11.28 -4.34
C SER A 17 -7.45 -10.23 -5.22
N SER A 18 -6.13 -10.31 -5.37
CA SER A 18 -5.35 -9.50 -6.30
C SER A 18 -4.20 -10.31 -6.89
N THR A 19 -3.64 -9.90 -8.03
CA THR A 19 -2.58 -10.62 -8.74
C THR A 19 -1.32 -9.77 -8.87
N PHE A 20 -0.21 -10.30 -8.39
CA PHE A 20 1.10 -9.65 -8.46
C PHE A 20 2.24 -10.69 -8.36
N PRO A 21 3.52 -10.32 -8.58
CA PRO A 21 4.62 -11.26 -8.61
C PRO A 21 4.80 -12.09 -7.34
N VAL A 22 5.35 -13.30 -7.49
CA VAL A 22 5.65 -14.19 -6.37
C VAL A 22 6.77 -13.67 -5.46
N ARG A 23 7.63 -12.76 -5.97
CA ARG A 23 8.75 -12.19 -5.19
C ARG A 23 8.29 -11.34 -4.00
N PHE A 24 7.07 -10.79 -4.07
CA PHE A 24 6.45 -10.07 -2.97
C PHE A 24 6.03 -11.06 -1.88
N GLN A 25 6.70 -11.03 -0.74
CA GLN A 25 6.44 -11.94 0.37
C GLN A 25 5.46 -11.28 1.34
N VAL A 26 4.53 -12.07 1.87
CA VAL A 26 3.63 -11.58 2.93
C VAL A 26 4.47 -11.29 4.17
N LEU A 27 4.25 -10.12 4.77
CA LEU A 27 4.83 -9.86 6.07
C LEU A 27 4.03 -10.63 7.14
N PRO A 28 4.64 -11.56 7.88
CA PRO A 28 3.90 -12.35 8.86
C PRO A 28 3.31 -11.45 9.95
N ARG A 29 1.99 -11.55 10.18
CA ARG A 29 1.34 -10.98 11.36
C ARG A 29 1.88 -11.72 12.58
N LEU A 30 2.66 -11.06 13.44
CA LEU A 30 3.20 -11.68 14.65
C LEU A 30 2.11 -11.73 15.74
N PRO A 31 1.62 -12.92 16.14
CA PRO A 31 0.43 -13.05 16.97
C PRO A 31 0.62 -12.71 18.46
N HIS A 32 1.81 -12.30 18.90
CA HIS A 32 2.15 -12.21 20.34
C HIS A 32 2.90 -10.93 20.78
N LEU A 33 2.78 -9.83 20.04
CA LEU A 33 3.31 -8.54 20.50
C LEU A 33 2.23 -7.77 21.26
N PRO A 34 2.54 -7.16 22.42
CA PRO A 34 1.59 -6.29 23.09
C PRO A 34 1.22 -5.13 22.16
N PRO A 35 -0.06 -4.72 22.09
CA PRO A 35 -0.45 -3.53 21.35
C PRO A 35 0.32 -2.34 21.93
N CYS A 36 1.23 -1.78 21.15
CA CYS A 36 1.93 -0.56 21.53
C CYS A 36 0.95 0.60 21.33
N GLU A 37 0.55 1.27 22.41
CA GLU A 37 -0.22 2.53 22.40
C GLU A 37 0.61 3.66 21.77
N ALA A 38 0.80 3.64 20.44
CA ALA A 38 1.20 4.82 19.68
C ALA A 38 1.14 4.60 18.16
N ALA A 39 0.25 5.38 17.55
CA ALA A 39 0.20 5.84 16.15
C ALA A 39 -0.58 4.98 15.14
N ALA A 40 -1.78 5.48 14.84
CA ALA A 40 -2.66 5.14 13.73
C ALA A 40 -2.18 5.74 12.39
N SER A 41 -0.92 5.52 12.01
CA SER A 41 -0.38 6.02 10.73
C SER A 41 -0.21 4.85 9.76
N ARG A 42 -0.81 4.99 8.57
CA ARG A 42 -0.77 4.00 7.47
C ARG A 42 0.65 3.69 7.05
N SER A 43 1.47 4.71 7.16
CA SER A 43 2.88 4.70 6.87
C SER A 43 3.64 3.74 7.79
N PHE A 44 3.29 3.64 9.09
CA PHE A 44 4.05 2.90 10.11
C PHE A 44 4.19 1.38 9.84
N THR A 45 3.30 0.79 9.05
CA THR A 45 3.36 -0.65 8.74
C THR A 45 4.53 -1.02 7.82
N LEU A 46 5.00 -0.10 6.98
CA LEU A 46 6.21 -0.29 6.16
C LEU A 46 7.48 -0.46 7.02
N TYR A 47 7.44 0.07 8.25
CA TYR A 47 8.60 0.28 9.09
C TYR A 47 8.97 -0.91 9.98
N CYS A 48 8.02 -1.77 10.35
CA CYS A 48 8.30 -2.92 11.21
C CYS A 48 8.78 -4.16 10.45
N ALA A 49 8.74 -4.13 9.12
CA ALA A 49 9.02 -5.27 8.26
C ALA A 49 10.50 -5.69 8.15
N TYR A 50 11.43 -4.75 8.40
CA TYR A 50 12.85 -4.91 8.02
C TYR A 50 13.81 -5.26 9.17
N ARG A 51 13.33 -5.56 10.39
CA ARG A 51 14.21 -5.98 11.50
C ARG A 51 13.84 -7.36 12.08
N PRO A 52 14.81 -8.29 12.17
CA PRO A 52 14.78 -9.40 13.12
C PRO A 52 15.24 -8.99 14.54
N ASP A 53 15.53 -7.71 14.80
CA ASP A 53 15.79 -7.22 16.17
C ASP A 53 14.47 -7.01 16.90
N VAL A 54 14.27 -7.85 17.91
CA VAL A 54 13.00 -8.17 18.59
C VAL A 54 12.49 -7.03 19.49
N SER A 55 13.04 -5.83 19.39
CA SER A 55 12.74 -4.71 20.30
C SER A 55 11.67 -3.73 19.77
N ASN A 56 11.32 -3.75 18.47
CA ASN A 56 10.41 -2.74 17.91
C ASN A 56 9.54 -3.24 16.74
N ILE A 57 9.06 -4.48 16.83
CA ILE A 57 8.14 -5.05 15.83
C ILE A 57 6.69 -4.69 16.24
N ARG A 58 5.87 -4.26 15.28
CA ARG A 58 4.44 -3.92 15.45
C ARG A 58 3.58 -4.92 14.68
N GLN A 59 2.35 -5.12 15.16
CA GLN A 59 1.36 -5.90 14.44
C GLN A 59 0.84 -5.11 13.23
N VAL A 60 0.75 -5.76 12.07
CA VAL A 60 -0.01 -5.25 10.94
C VAL A 60 -1.48 -5.22 11.36
N PRO A 61 -2.18 -4.07 11.28
CA PRO A 61 -3.60 -4.00 11.60
C PRO A 61 -4.40 -5.00 10.77
N ASP A 62 -5.51 -5.53 11.30
CA ASP A 62 -6.30 -6.55 10.58
C ASP A 62 -6.90 -6.05 9.26
N HIS A 63 -7.10 -4.73 9.16
CA HIS A 63 -7.55 -4.02 7.97
C HIS A 63 -6.42 -3.72 6.97
N GLN A 64 -5.19 -4.17 7.22
CA GLN A 64 -4.06 -4.08 6.29
C GLN A 64 -3.47 -5.44 5.93
N GLU A 65 -3.00 -5.53 4.69
CA GLU A 65 -2.10 -6.59 4.23
C GLU A 65 -0.90 -6.00 3.51
N VAL A 66 0.29 -6.40 3.95
CA VAL A 66 1.55 -5.84 3.48
C VAL A 66 2.39 -6.93 2.82
N PHE A 67 2.83 -6.63 1.62
CA PHE A 67 3.74 -7.46 0.84
C PHE A 67 5.00 -6.67 0.50
N VAL A 68 6.15 -7.31 0.61
CA VAL A 68 7.46 -6.65 0.40
C VAL A 68 8.34 -7.48 -0.53
N ASP A 69 9.16 -6.80 -1.32
CA ASP A 69 10.32 -7.39 -1.98
C ASP A 69 11.60 -6.94 -1.26
N PRO A 70 12.15 -7.78 -0.35
CA PRO A 70 13.31 -7.41 0.45
C PRO A 70 14.57 -7.13 -0.39
N ALA A 71 14.68 -7.71 -1.58
CA ALA A 71 15.86 -7.54 -2.44
C ALA A 71 15.90 -6.17 -3.14
N ARG A 72 14.78 -5.45 -3.14
CA ARG A 72 14.61 -4.21 -3.92
C ARG A 72 14.05 -3.05 -3.10
N ASP A 73 13.69 -3.31 -1.85
CA ASP A 73 13.07 -2.34 -0.94
C ASP A 73 11.71 -1.82 -1.44
N GLU A 74 11.05 -2.61 -2.31
CA GLU A 74 9.72 -2.34 -2.87
C GLU A 74 8.64 -2.93 -1.95
N SER A 75 7.47 -2.29 -1.91
CA SER A 75 6.33 -2.81 -1.16
C SER A 75 5.01 -2.58 -1.87
N LEU A 76 4.04 -3.47 -1.59
CA LEU A 76 2.66 -3.39 -2.03
C LEU A 76 1.76 -3.61 -0.82
N ILE A 77 0.92 -2.62 -0.50
CA ILE A 77 0.06 -2.60 0.68
C ILE A 77 -1.39 -2.46 0.22
N PHE A 78 -2.26 -3.24 0.86
CA PHE A 78 -3.71 -3.15 0.71
C PHE A 78 -4.29 -2.74 2.06
N GLU A 79 -5.17 -1.75 2.05
CA GLU A 79 -5.77 -1.21 3.26
C GLU A 79 -7.27 -1.00 3.07
N LEU A 80 -8.06 -1.46 4.05
CA LEU A 80 -9.50 -1.24 4.14
C LEU A 80 -9.77 -0.06 5.07
N LEU A 81 -10.47 0.95 4.56
CA LEU A 81 -10.77 2.19 5.26
C LEU A 81 -12.26 2.52 5.15
N ASP A 82 -12.77 3.32 6.09
CA ASP A 82 -14.10 3.89 5.95
C ASP A 82 -14.17 4.81 4.71
N LEU A 83 -15.26 4.70 3.95
CA LEU A 83 -15.49 5.50 2.76
C LEU A 83 -15.44 7.00 3.09
N LYS A 84 -14.50 7.72 2.45
CA LYS A 84 -14.38 9.16 2.56
C LYS A 84 -15.45 9.86 1.73
N GLY A 85 -16.61 10.09 2.34
CA GLY A 85 -17.79 10.71 1.71
C GLY A 85 -17.61 12.17 1.28
N GLU A 86 -16.64 12.89 1.84
CA GLU A 86 -16.36 14.31 1.51
C GLU A 86 -15.47 14.50 0.28
N VAL A 87 -14.91 13.41 -0.27
CA VAL A 87 -14.00 13.47 -1.41
C VAL A 87 -14.67 12.85 -2.62
N GLU A 88 -14.64 13.52 -3.76
CA GLU A 88 -15.18 13.00 -5.02
C GLU A 88 -14.37 11.81 -5.55
N ASP A 89 -15.01 10.92 -6.31
CA ASP A 89 -14.39 9.68 -6.79
C ASP A 89 -13.07 9.93 -7.54
N GLY A 90 -13.06 10.92 -8.44
CA GLY A 90 -11.88 11.27 -9.24
C GLY A 90 -10.75 11.97 -8.46
N GLY A 91 -11.05 12.58 -7.32
CA GLY A 91 -10.07 13.23 -6.45
C GLY A 91 -9.53 12.33 -5.33
N SER A 92 -10.16 11.18 -5.10
CA SER A 92 -9.91 10.35 -3.91
C SER A 92 -8.47 9.83 -3.81
N ALA A 93 -7.88 9.36 -4.91
CA ALA A 93 -6.51 8.87 -4.88
C ALA A 93 -5.49 9.99 -4.63
N LEU A 94 -5.68 11.17 -5.23
CA LEU A 94 -4.80 12.31 -4.98
C LEU A 94 -4.92 12.82 -3.54
N TRP A 95 -6.13 12.77 -2.96
CA TRP A 95 -6.34 13.08 -1.54
C TRP A 95 -5.53 12.13 -0.65
N PHE A 96 -5.64 10.80 -0.86
CA PHE A 96 -4.88 9.81 -0.09
C PHE A 96 -3.36 9.94 -0.31
N LEU A 97 -2.91 10.29 -1.51
CA LEU A 97 -1.49 10.52 -1.79
C LEU A 97 -0.94 11.70 -0.96
N ARG A 98 -1.71 12.79 -0.86
CA ARG A 98 -1.36 13.95 -0.03
C ARG A 98 -1.43 13.65 1.46
N ASP A 99 -2.41 12.86 1.88
CA ASP A 99 -2.55 12.38 3.26
C ASP A 99 -1.29 11.61 3.70
N ILE A 100 -0.84 10.66 2.88
CA ILE A 100 0.42 9.92 3.11
C ILE A 100 1.62 10.86 3.12
N ALA A 101 1.70 11.82 2.19
CA ALA A 101 2.79 12.80 2.18
C ALA A 101 2.85 13.61 3.48
N ASN A 102 1.69 14.04 4.00
CA ASN A 102 1.60 14.79 5.25
C ASN A 102 1.97 13.93 6.47
N GLU A 103 1.56 12.66 6.50
CA GLU A 103 1.97 11.71 7.57
C GLU A 103 3.50 11.57 7.66
N HIS A 104 4.20 11.72 6.54
CA HIS A 104 5.65 11.64 6.45
C HIS A 104 6.38 12.99 6.58
N ASP A 105 5.67 14.09 6.89
CA ASP A 105 6.22 15.46 6.84
C ASP A 105 6.90 15.75 5.49
N ALA A 106 6.34 15.16 4.42
CA ALA A 106 6.85 15.19 3.06
C ALA A 106 5.92 15.95 2.11
N GLY A 107 4.88 16.62 2.63
CA GLY A 107 3.91 17.40 1.83
C GLY A 107 4.58 18.44 0.94
N ASP A 108 5.57 19.16 1.47
CA ASP A 108 6.34 20.17 0.72
C ASP A 108 7.22 19.57 -0.40
N ASN A 109 7.55 18.28 -0.31
CA ASN A 109 8.40 17.57 -1.26
C ASN A 109 7.62 16.63 -2.17
N LEU A 110 6.29 16.61 -2.07
CA LEU A 110 5.43 15.80 -2.93
C LEU A 110 5.43 16.36 -4.36
N VAL A 111 5.97 15.59 -5.29
CA VAL A 111 5.83 15.86 -6.73
C VAL A 111 4.77 14.91 -7.28
N VAL A 112 3.61 15.45 -7.67
CA VAL A 112 2.55 14.65 -8.30
C VAL A 112 2.89 14.45 -9.78
N GLU A 113 3.16 13.20 -10.17
CA GLU A 113 3.48 12.83 -11.55
C GLU A 113 2.20 12.59 -12.38
N HIS A 114 1.22 11.91 -11.78
CA HIS A 114 -0.04 11.56 -12.45
C HIS A 114 -1.20 11.48 -11.46
N SER A 115 -2.41 11.79 -11.92
CA SER A 115 -3.67 11.59 -11.19
C SER A 115 -4.80 11.39 -12.20
N GLY A 116 -5.70 10.45 -11.93
CA GLY A 116 -6.83 10.17 -12.79
C GLY A 116 -7.71 9.03 -12.28
N THR A 117 -8.55 8.51 -13.15
CA THR A 117 -9.41 7.35 -12.85
C THR A 117 -9.19 6.25 -13.88
N ILE A 118 -9.40 5.00 -13.47
CA ILE A 118 -9.39 3.84 -14.36
C ILE A 118 -10.63 2.98 -14.10
N GLU A 119 -11.17 2.38 -15.16
CA GLU A 119 -12.28 1.44 -15.07
C GLU A 119 -11.76 0.03 -14.76
N LEU A 120 -12.36 -0.61 -13.75
CA LEU A 120 -12.04 -1.97 -13.34
C LEU A 120 -12.98 -2.94 -14.06
N GLY A 121 -12.57 -3.45 -15.21
CA GLY A 121 -13.41 -4.35 -16.02
C GLY A 121 -13.85 -5.64 -15.31
N GLY A 122 -13.13 -6.06 -14.25
CA GLY A 122 -13.43 -7.26 -13.46
C GLY A 122 -14.40 -7.07 -12.30
N LEU A 123 -14.73 -5.82 -11.94
CA LEU A 123 -15.62 -5.49 -10.81
C LEU A 123 -16.82 -4.70 -11.31
N ARG A 124 -18.01 -5.22 -11.01
CA ARG A 124 -19.28 -4.56 -11.30
C ARG A 124 -20.00 -4.26 -10.00
N PHE A 125 -20.46 -3.02 -9.85
CA PHE A 125 -21.39 -2.62 -8.80
C PHE A 125 -22.76 -2.41 -9.44
N GLY A 126 -23.59 -3.46 -9.42
CA GLY A 126 -24.81 -3.48 -10.22
C GLY A 126 -24.48 -3.48 -11.72
N ASP A 127 -25.08 -2.57 -12.47
CA ASP A 127 -24.90 -2.45 -13.93
C ASP A 127 -23.73 -1.53 -14.35
N ALA A 128 -23.08 -0.85 -13.40
CA ALA A 128 -21.97 0.06 -13.68
C ALA A 128 -20.61 -0.60 -13.41
N PRO A 129 -19.59 -0.35 -14.27
CA PRO A 129 -18.22 -0.75 -13.97
C PRO A 129 -17.71 -0.01 -12.73
N ALA A 130 -16.95 -0.71 -11.88
CA ALA A 130 -16.26 -0.07 -10.78
C ALA A 130 -15.17 0.87 -11.30
N VAL A 131 -15.01 2.04 -10.69
CA VAL A 131 -13.97 3.00 -11.03
C VAL A 131 -12.99 3.10 -9.87
N ALA A 132 -11.70 3.01 -10.17
CA ALA A 132 -10.63 3.30 -9.22
C ALA A 132 -10.06 4.69 -9.50
N GLY A 133 -9.92 5.51 -8.46
CA GLY A 133 -9.02 6.65 -8.53
C GLY A 133 -7.58 6.16 -8.53
N THR A 134 -6.69 6.82 -9.25
CA THR A 134 -5.24 6.53 -9.24
C THR A 134 -4.44 7.82 -9.13
N ALA A 135 -3.32 7.76 -8.42
CA ALA A 135 -2.35 8.85 -8.33
C ALA A 135 -0.94 8.28 -8.22
N VAL A 136 0.03 9.00 -8.78
CA VAL A 136 1.46 8.68 -8.68
C VAL A 136 2.18 9.93 -8.22
N GLY A 137 3.01 9.80 -7.19
CA GLY A 137 3.84 10.91 -6.73
C GLY A 137 5.19 10.45 -6.23
N GLN A 138 6.16 11.37 -6.29
CA GLN A 138 7.47 11.19 -5.71
C GLN A 138 7.53 11.89 -4.35
N LEU A 139 8.13 11.22 -3.36
CA LEU A 139 8.21 11.67 -1.97
C LEU A 139 9.62 11.40 -1.41
N ALA A 140 10.06 12.27 -0.49
CA ALA A 140 11.21 12.01 0.35
C ALA A 140 10.73 11.50 1.70
N ILE A 141 10.98 10.22 2.01
CA ILE A 141 10.48 9.57 3.23
C ILE A 141 11.61 8.81 3.94
N SER A 142 11.70 8.91 5.26
CA SER A 142 12.66 8.14 6.05
C SER A 142 12.00 6.89 6.61
N LYS A 143 12.79 5.84 6.85
CA LYS A 143 12.36 4.68 7.64
C LYS A 143 12.52 4.98 9.17
N GLY A 144 12.12 4.08 10.06
CA GLY A 144 11.42 4.30 11.35
C GLY A 144 11.40 5.72 11.91
N ARG A 145 12.21 5.90 12.96
CA ARG A 145 12.49 7.18 13.59
C ARG A 145 13.88 7.65 13.17
N GLN A 146 14.23 7.52 11.90
CA GLN A 146 15.59 7.81 11.40
C GLN A 146 15.85 9.30 11.11
N GLY A 147 14.86 10.16 11.30
CA GLY A 147 15.01 11.59 11.03
C GLY A 147 14.93 11.94 9.54
N ARG A 148 15.06 13.22 9.22
CA ARG A 148 14.92 13.78 7.86
C ARG A 148 16.18 13.51 7.01
N GLU A 149 17.32 13.39 7.67
CA GLU A 149 18.64 13.14 7.09
C GLU A 149 18.77 11.74 6.45
N ALA A 150 17.91 10.80 6.82
CA ALA A 150 17.88 9.42 6.31
C ALA A 150 16.75 9.18 5.28
N GLN A 151 16.15 10.24 4.73
CA GLN A 151 15.07 10.13 3.75
C GLN A 151 15.55 9.49 2.45
N ASN A 152 14.86 8.42 2.05
CA ASN A 152 14.91 7.85 0.71
C ASN A 152 14.00 8.65 -0.21
N ILE A 153 14.34 8.70 -1.50
CA ILE A 153 13.41 9.18 -2.52
C ILE A 153 12.65 7.98 -3.05
N VAL A 154 11.32 8.02 -2.97
CA VAL A 154 10.44 6.95 -3.44
C VAL A 154 9.41 7.50 -4.41
N ARG A 155 9.02 6.69 -5.38
CA ARG A 155 7.78 6.86 -6.12
C ARG A 155 6.70 6.01 -5.47
N LEU A 156 5.58 6.65 -5.18
CA LEU A 156 4.39 6.05 -4.59
C LEU A 156 3.30 6.00 -5.64
N TYR A 157 2.87 4.79 -5.97
CA TYR A 157 1.68 4.52 -6.77
C TYR A 157 0.51 4.25 -5.83
N LEU A 158 -0.62 4.90 -6.06
CA LEU A 158 -1.80 4.78 -5.22
C LEU A 158 -3.03 4.56 -6.07
N ALA A 159 -3.84 3.56 -5.71
CA ALA A 159 -5.19 3.40 -6.20
C ALA A 159 -6.17 3.43 -5.03
N ASN A 160 -7.33 4.03 -5.26
CA ASN A 160 -8.46 3.93 -4.35
C ASN A 160 -9.66 3.32 -5.07
N ILE A 161 -10.14 2.18 -4.58
CA ILE A 161 -11.30 1.47 -5.09
C ILE A 161 -12.45 1.65 -4.08
N ARG A 162 -13.51 2.33 -4.51
CA ARG A 162 -14.60 2.72 -3.61
C ARG A 162 -15.72 1.69 -3.62
N LEU A 163 -15.84 0.89 -2.56
CA LEU A 163 -16.92 -0.07 -2.37
C LEU A 163 -18.11 0.61 -1.69
N LYS A 164 -18.85 1.44 -2.43
CA LYS A 164 -19.93 2.29 -1.85
C LYS A 164 -21.00 1.49 -1.10
N ASN A 165 -21.34 0.28 -1.57
CA ASN A 165 -22.31 -0.59 -0.92
C ASN A 165 -21.86 -1.11 0.46
N ALA A 166 -20.54 -1.16 0.69
CA ALA A 166 -19.93 -1.56 1.95
C ALA A 166 -19.44 -0.36 2.79
N ALA A 167 -19.64 0.87 2.29
CA ALA A 167 -19.07 2.09 2.89
C ALA A 167 -17.55 1.97 3.15
N THR A 168 -16.81 1.35 2.22
CA THR A 168 -15.37 1.10 2.36
C THR A 168 -14.59 1.69 1.18
N ASP A 169 -13.49 2.37 1.47
CA ASP A 169 -12.42 2.67 0.51
C ASP A 169 -11.34 1.58 0.64
N VAL A 170 -10.97 0.94 -0.48
CA VAL A 170 -9.82 0.03 -0.55
C VAL A 170 -8.65 0.78 -1.17
N VAL A 171 -7.68 1.13 -0.33
CA VAL A 171 -6.49 1.86 -0.76
C VAL A 171 -5.35 0.88 -1.01
N ILE A 172 -4.82 0.91 -2.23
CA ILE A 172 -3.70 0.09 -2.66
C ILE A 172 -2.52 1.03 -2.87
N THR A 173 -1.43 0.82 -2.13
CA THR A 173 -0.21 1.62 -2.26
C THR A 173 0.98 0.76 -2.63
N ALA A 174 1.78 1.26 -3.55
CA ALA A 174 2.96 0.60 -4.08
C ALA A 174 4.15 1.55 -4.00
N TYR A 175 5.16 1.17 -3.22
CA TYR A 175 6.37 1.97 -3.03
C TYR A 175 7.49 1.43 -3.91
N GLU A 176 8.05 2.30 -4.75
CA GLU A 176 9.22 2.06 -5.58
C GLU A 176 10.34 2.99 -5.11
N PRO A 177 11.42 2.47 -4.51
CA PRO A 177 12.58 3.28 -4.19
C PRO A 177 13.26 3.79 -5.47
N LEU A 178 13.62 5.07 -5.48
CA LEU A 178 14.41 5.71 -6.54
C LEU A 178 15.83 6.02 -6.06
N LEU A 179 15.99 6.42 -4.80
CA LEU A 179 17.27 6.70 -4.16
C LEU A 179 17.26 6.22 -2.70
N ILE A 180 18.22 5.37 -2.36
CA ILE A 180 18.45 4.91 -0.99
C ILE A 180 19.52 5.78 -0.34
N ASN A 181 19.16 6.43 0.75
CA ASN A 181 20.07 7.26 1.52
C ASN A 181 21.07 6.38 2.30
N PRO A 182 22.37 6.73 2.34
CA PRO A 182 23.36 5.97 3.13
C PRO A 182 23.05 5.84 4.63
N LEU A 183 22.30 6.78 5.19
CA LEU A 183 21.85 6.76 6.60
C LEU A 183 20.55 5.97 6.79
N SER A 184 19.88 5.57 5.70
CA SER A 184 18.67 4.76 5.75
C SER A 184 18.98 3.31 6.17
N GLU A 185 18.07 2.69 6.91
CA GLU A 185 18.20 1.28 7.27
C GLU A 185 18.19 0.39 6.02
N SER A 186 17.48 0.81 4.96
CA SER A 186 17.46 0.13 3.66
C SER A 186 18.86 0.00 3.04
N ALA A 187 19.79 0.92 3.33
CA ALA A 187 21.15 0.89 2.77
C ALA A 187 21.90 -0.40 3.13
N SER A 188 21.61 -0.99 4.29
CA SER A 188 22.22 -2.26 4.70
C SER A 188 21.70 -3.46 3.91
N ALA A 189 20.46 -3.40 3.42
CA ALA A 189 19.78 -4.49 2.72
C ALA A 189 19.98 -4.44 1.20
N VAL A 190 19.87 -3.24 0.60
CA VAL A 190 19.85 -3.06 -0.87
C VAL A 190 20.95 -2.14 -1.40
N ALA A 191 21.92 -1.77 -0.56
CA ALA A 191 22.94 -0.76 -0.81
C ALA A 191 22.40 0.67 -0.96
N ALA A 192 23.25 1.65 -0.60
CA ALA A 192 22.93 3.07 -0.77
C ALA A 192 23.17 3.54 -2.21
N GLY A 193 22.50 4.62 -2.60
CA GLY A 193 22.60 5.24 -3.91
C GLY A 193 21.35 5.06 -4.76
N PRO A 194 21.42 5.31 -6.08
CA PRO A 194 20.30 5.13 -6.98
C PRO A 194 19.82 3.68 -6.96
N ALA A 195 18.51 3.47 -6.79
CA ALA A 195 17.93 2.14 -6.86
C ALA A 195 18.05 1.62 -8.31
N VAL A 196 18.38 0.34 -8.46
CA VAL A 196 18.41 -0.32 -9.77
C VAL A 196 16.98 -0.60 -10.23
N PRO A 197 16.50 -0.07 -11.36
CA PRO A 197 15.15 -0.35 -11.87
C PRO A 197 14.88 -1.86 -12.03
N ALA A 198 13.64 -2.28 -11.80
CA ALA A 198 13.28 -3.71 -11.75
C ALA A 198 13.51 -4.40 -13.09
N GLU A 199 13.25 -3.69 -14.17
CA GLU A 199 13.40 -4.18 -15.54
C GLU A 199 14.86 -4.54 -15.85
N GLN A 200 15.81 -3.79 -15.28
CA GLN A 200 17.25 -4.06 -15.44
C GLN A 200 17.68 -5.32 -14.67
N ALA A 201 16.95 -5.67 -13.61
CA ALA A 201 17.12 -6.92 -12.87
C ALA A 201 16.26 -8.07 -13.44
N GLY A 202 15.62 -7.89 -14.60
CA GLY A 202 14.75 -8.89 -15.22
C GLY A 202 13.40 -9.09 -14.51
N CYS A 203 13.05 -8.18 -13.61
CA CYS A 203 11.80 -8.16 -12.84
C CYS A 203 10.78 -7.23 -13.50
N LEU A 204 9.48 -7.44 -13.26
CA LEU A 204 8.43 -6.49 -13.64
C LEU A 204 8.58 -5.18 -12.86
N ALA A 205 8.34 -4.06 -13.55
CA ALA A 205 8.37 -2.72 -12.99
C ALA A 205 7.27 -2.54 -11.94
N MET A 206 7.50 -1.67 -10.94
CA MET A 206 6.49 -1.43 -9.91
C MET A 206 5.21 -0.82 -10.49
N SER A 207 5.32 -0.03 -11.56
CA SER A 207 4.17 0.48 -12.32
C SER A 207 3.31 -0.63 -12.94
N GLU A 208 3.93 -1.67 -13.50
CA GLU A 208 3.24 -2.83 -14.07
C GLU A 208 2.62 -3.69 -12.96
N ILE A 209 3.34 -3.88 -11.85
CA ILE A 209 2.86 -4.61 -10.68
C ILE A 209 1.64 -3.93 -10.07
N PHE A 210 1.71 -2.62 -9.86
CA PHE A 210 0.61 -1.81 -9.38
C PHE A 210 -0.60 -1.94 -10.31
N LYS A 211 -0.39 -1.80 -11.63
CA LYS A 211 -1.48 -1.97 -12.61
C LYS A 211 -2.08 -3.37 -12.55
N LEU A 212 -1.27 -4.43 -12.46
CA LEU A 212 -1.75 -5.80 -12.34
C LEU A 212 -2.57 -5.99 -11.05
N ALA A 213 -2.09 -5.46 -9.93
CA ALA A 213 -2.74 -5.57 -8.64
C ALA A 213 -4.13 -4.90 -8.63
N VAL A 214 -4.22 -3.70 -9.23
CA VAL A 214 -5.47 -2.93 -9.31
C VAL A 214 -6.43 -3.54 -10.33
N MET A 215 -5.97 -3.89 -11.53
CA MET A 215 -6.83 -4.40 -12.61
C MET A 215 -7.34 -5.83 -12.36
N ASN A 216 -6.63 -6.62 -11.56
CA ASN A 216 -7.07 -7.97 -11.13
C ASN A 216 -7.65 -7.97 -9.72
N PHE A 217 -7.94 -6.81 -9.15
CA PHE A 217 -8.66 -6.72 -7.90
C PHE A 217 -10.07 -7.30 -8.07
N ASN A 218 -10.46 -8.21 -7.18
CA ASN A 218 -11.78 -8.83 -7.18
C ASN A 218 -12.28 -8.98 -5.74
N CYS A 219 -13.57 -8.69 -5.53
CA CYS A 219 -14.24 -8.84 -4.25
C CYS A 219 -15.25 -9.99 -4.35
N HIS A 220 -15.00 -11.07 -3.62
CA HIS A 220 -15.76 -12.32 -3.69
C HIS A 220 -16.96 -12.35 -2.73
N GLN A 221 -16.97 -11.49 -1.71
CA GLN A 221 -18.08 -11.38 -0.75
C GLN A 221 -18.86 -10.08 -0.97
N GLN A 222 -19.95 -10.15 -1.73
CA GLN A 222 -20.83 -9.00 -2.00
C GLN A 222 -22.05 -8.89 -1.06
N THR A 223 -22.12 -9.69 0.01
CA THR A 223 -23.22 -9.59 0.99
C THR A 223 -22.85 -8.72 2.20
N PRO A 224 -23.69 -7.72 2.58
CA PRO A 224 -23.39 -6.77 3.66
C PRO A 224 -23.11 -7.38 5.03
N VAL A 225 -23.48 -8.64 5.25
CA VAL A 225 -23.52 -9.27 6.58
C VAL A 225 -22.19 -9.92 7.00
N GLU A 226 -21.32 -10.29 6.05
CA GLU A 226 -20.06 -11.00 6.35
C GLU A 226 -18.83 -10.10 6.46
N LEU A 227 -18.80 -8.96 5.76
CA LEU A 227 -17.75 -7.95 5.99
C LEU A 227 -17.80 -7.41 7.42
N GLU A 228 -18.99 -7.38 8.03
CA GLU A 228 -19.18 -6.98 9.43
C GLU A 228 -18.69 -8.03 10.44
N TYR A 229 -18.49 -9.29 10.02
CA TYR A 229 -18.05 -10.40 10.87
C TYR A 229 -16.54 -10.69 10.77
N HIS A 230 -15.88 -10.21 9.70
CA HIS A 230 -14.45 -10.40 9.47
C HIS A 230 -13.63 -9.11 9.41
N ALA A 231 -14.24 -7.94 9.27
CA ALA A 231 -13.59 -6.66 9.53
C ALA A 231 -13.81 -6.27 11.01
N PRO A 232 -12.76 -5.97 11.78
CA PRO A 232 -12.97 -5.42 13.12
C PRO A 232 -13.69 -4.08 13.00
N ARG A 233 -14.89 -3.99 13.58
CA ARG A 233 -15.61 -2.75 13.80
C ARG A 233 -14.73 -1.78 14.61
N ILE A 234 -13.94 -0.96 13.93
CA ILE A 234 -13.30 0.20 14.53
C ILE A 234 -14.37 1.31 14.56
N ARG A 235 -15.27 1.25 15.54
CA ARG A 235 -15.97 2.46 15.97
C ARG A 235 -14.96 3.32 16.72
N MET A 236 -14.21 4.16 16.01
CA MET A 236 -13.57 5.30 16.64
C MET A 236 -14.61 6.40 16.76
N THR A 237 -15.12 6.58 17.98
CA THR A 237 -15.81 7.78 18.41
C THR A 237 -14.97 9.00 18.04
N ASN A 238 -15.56 9.91 17.27
CA ASN A 238 -15.03 11.25 17.01
C ASN A 238 -14.51 11.90 18.30
N MET A 239 -13.25 12.33 18.27
CA MET A 239 -12.77 13.52 18.99
C MET A 239 -12.03 14.41 18.02
#